data_AF-A0A9X2JY89-F1
#
_entry.id   AF-A0A9X2JY89-F1
#
_cell.length_a   1.000
_cell.length_b   1.000
_cell.length_c   1.000
_cell.angle_alpha   90.00
_cell.angle_beta   90.00
_cell.angle_gamma   90.00
#
_symmetry.space_group_name_H-M   'P 1'
#
loop_
_entity.id
_entity.type
_entity.pdbx_description
1 polymer ?
#
loop_
_entity_poly.entity_id
_entity_poly.type
_entity_poly.pdbx_seq_one_letter_code
_entity_poly.pdbx_strand_id
1 'polypeptide(L)'
;MRSVRDFTAGVGFFFQGFGWVARNTRWWLFGLIPALIAFALYAAALVFLGTNASAVAEFLTPFADSWSWRELFRTLVGIALFMGGLVLAVLTFAALTLAIGEPFYEKLSAAADVLESEEEQPWWRTLPRSIRDSLVTLFFVLMFTIPLFFLGFVPVVGQTVVPVLGALVSGFFLTVELTTLALERRGLARKQRFALLRANKASALGFGVAVFLLFLVPFVAVIAMPAAVAGAALLVRSRLAPVP
;
A
#
# COMPACT_ATOMS: atom_id res chain seq x y z
N MET A 1 -15.66 1.75 -27.90
CA MET A 1 -14.42 1.06 -28.36
C MET A 1 -13.13 1.71 -27.83
N ARG A 2 -12.93 3.04 -27.95
CA ARG A 2 -11.72 3.72 -27.41
C ARG A 2 -11.48 3.46 -25.90
N SER A 3 -12.52 3.62 -25.07
CA SER A 3 -12.42 3.39 -23.61
C SER A 3 -12.02 1.96 -23.21
N VAL A 4 -12.42 0.92 -23.96
CA VAL A 4 -12.03 -0.46 -23.67
C VAL A 4 -10.56 -0.68 -24.00
N ARG A 5 -10.13 -0.15 -25.16
CA ARG A 5 -8.72 -0.19 -25.56
C ARG A 5 -7.82 0.53 -24.55
N ASP A 6 -8.25 1.70 -24.07
CA ASP A 6 -7.50 2.48 -23.09
C ASP A 6 -7.44 1.77 -21.73
N PHE A 7 -8.54 1.14 -21.30
CA PHE A 7 -8.55 0.27 -20.11
C PHE A 7 -7.58 -0.90 -20.25
N THR A 8 -7.63 -1.65 -21.36
CA THR A 8 -6.70 -2.76 -21.61
C THR A 8 -5.25 -2.29 -21.72
N ALA A 9 -5.01 -1.09 -22.24
CA ALA A 9 -3.67 -0.50 -22.25
C ALA A 9 -3.18 -0.18 -20.82
N GLY A 10 -4.07 0.31 -19.95
CA GLY A 10 -3.81 0.48 -18.51
C GLY A 10 -3.39 -0.83 -17.83
N VAL A 11 -4.15 -1.90 -18.05
CA VAL A 11 -3.79 -3.26 -17.59
C VAL A 11 -2.42 -3.68 -18.16
N GLY A 12 -2.15 -3.35 -19.42
CA GLY A 12 -0.86 -3.62 -20.07
C GLY A 12 0.33 -2.98 -19.35
N PHE A 13 0.20 -1.76 -18.81
CA PHE A 13 1.28 -1.10 -18.06
C PHE A 13 1.62 -1.81 -16.75
N PHE A 14 0.64 -2.45 -16.10
CA PHE A 14 0.90 -3.27 -14.91
C PHE A 14 1.81 -4.46 -15.24
N PHE A 15 1.50 -5.20 -16.30
CA PHE A 15 2.34 -6.31 -16.75
C PHE A 15 3.70 -5.85 -17.30
N GLN A 16 3.76 -4.68 -17.94
CA GLN A 16 5.03 -4.06 -18.32
C GLN A 16 5.88 -3.72 -17.09
N GLY A 17 5.26 -3.31 -15.97
CA GLY A 17 5.93 -3.12 -14.68
C GLY A 17 6.61 -4.41 -14.19
N PHE A 18 5.91 -5.55 -14.24
CA PHE A 18 6.52 -6.85 -13.96
C PHE A 18 7.67 -7.17 -14.92
N GLY A 19 7.48 -6.96 -16.22
CA GLY A 19 8.53 -7.18 -17.21
C GLY A 19 9.77 -6.30 -16.98
N TRP A 20 9.56 -5.04 -16.56
CA TRP A 20 10.65 -4.13 -16.25
C TRP A 20 11.41 -4.56 -15.00
N VAL A 21 10.71 -4.90 -13.93
CA VAL A 21 11.32 -5.35 -12.67
C VAL A 21 12.02 -6.70 -12.82
N ALA A 22 11.47 -7.62 -13.62
CA ALA A 22 12.11 -8.90 -13.93
C ALA A 22 13.44 -8.72 -14.69
N ARG A 23 13.50 -7.77 -15.63
CA ARG A 23 14.75 -7.41 -16.34
C ARG A 23 15.73 -6.63 -15.45
N ASN A 24 15.22 -5.94 -14.44
CA ASN A 24 15.97 -5.12 -13.50
C ASN A 24 15.89 -5.71 -12.09
N THR A 25 16.32 -6.97 -11.90
CA THR A 25 16.12 -7.72 -10.65
C THR A 25 16.67 -6.99 -9.41
N ARG A 26 17.74 -6.20 -9.57
CA ARG A 26 18.26 -5.33 -8.50
C ARG A 26 17.18 -4.40 -7.94
N TRP A 27 16.37 -3.79 -8.81
CA TRP A 27 15.29 -2.89 -8.43
C TRP A 27 14.09 -3.65 -7.85
N TRP A 28 13.87 -4.90 -8.26
CA TRP A 28 12.91 -5.78 -7.58
C TRP A 28 13.29 -5.98 -6.12
N LEU A 29 14.51 -6.46 -5.89
CA LEU A 29 15.03 -6.74 -4.55
C LEU A 29 15.08 -5.47 -3.71
N PHE A 30 15.48 -4.34 -4.29
CA PHE A 30 15.50 -3.05 -3.63
C PHE A 30 14.10 -2.63 -3.14
N GLY A 31 13.07 -2.83 -3.96
CA GLY A 31 11.69 -2.55 -3.57
C GLY A 31 11.13 -3.50 -2.50
N LEU A 32 11.76 -4.66 -2.26
CA LEU A 32 11.38 -5.59 -1.19
C LEU A 32 12.03 -5.28 0.16
N ILE A 33 13.07 -4.43 0.18
CA ILE A 33 13.79 -4.06 1.41
C ILE A 33 12.85 -3.55 2.52
N PRO A 34 11.88 -2.65 2.27
CA PRO A 34 10.97 -2.17 3.32
C PRO A 34 10.21 -3.30 4.02
N ALA A 35 9.74 -4.27 3.25
CA ALA A 35 9.01 -5.42 3.77
C ALA A 35 9.92 -6.34 4.58
N LEU A 36 11.17 -6.52 4.15
CA LEU A 36 12.18 -7.28 4.88
C LEU A 36 12.54 -6.61 6.21
N ILE A 37 12.67 -5.28 6.23
CA ILE A 37 12.91 -4.50 7.46
C ILE A 37 11.72 -4.66 8.40
N ALA A 38 10.50 -4.41 7.93
CA ALA A 38 9.29 -4.58 8.74
C ALA A 38 9.18 -6.01 9.28
N PHE A 39 9.46 -7.01 8.45
CA PHE A 39 9.44 -8.42 8.84
C PHE A 39 10.47 -8.71 9.93
N ALA A 40 11.71 -8.24 9.76
CA ALA A 40 12.76 -8.42 10.76
C ALA A 40 12.39 -7.76 12.11
N LEU A 41 11.79 -6.57 12.08
CA LEU A 41 11.34 -5.88 13.29
C LEU A 41 10.23 -6.66 14.02
N TYR A 42 9.19 -7.11 13.31
CA TYR A 42 8.13 -7.91 13.93
C TYR A 42 8.62 -9.28 14.37
N ALA A 43 9.48 -9.93 13.60
CA ALA A 43 10.09 -11.21 13.98
C ALA A 43 10.89 -11.06 15.28
N ALA A 44 11.73 -10.02 15.37
CA ALA A 44 12.47 -9.73 16.60
C ALA A 44 11.54 -9.45 17.79
N ALA A 45 10.48 -8.64 17.58
CA ALA A 45 9.50 -8.33 18.62
C ALA A 45 8.74 -9.58 19.10
N LEU A 46 8.32 -10.46 18.18
CA LEU A 46 7.60 -11.69 18.50
C LEU A 46 8.52 -12.73 19.16
N VAL A 47 9.77 -12.86 18.73
CA VAL A 47 10.77 -13.73 19.39
C VAL A 47 11.05 -13.22 20.80
N PHE A 48 11.20 -11.90 20.98
CA PHE A 48 11.36 -11.30 22.30
C PHE A 48 10.14 -11.57 23.19
N LEU A 49 8.93 -11.33 22.67
CA LEU A 49 7.69 -11.58 23.40
C LEU A 49 7.52 -13.05 23.75
N GLY A 50 7.83 -13.97 22.82
CA GLY A 50 7.71 -15.41 23.03
C GLY A 50 8.71 -15.94 24.06
N THR A 51 9.95 -15.47 24.04
CA THR A 51 10.98 -15.89 25.01
C THR A 51 10.78 -15.27 26.40
N ASN A 52 10.14 -14.11 26.49
CA ASN A 52 9.86 -13.40 27.74
C ASN A 52 8.39 -13.49 28.18
N ALA A 53 7.56 -14.33 27.55
CA ALA A 53 6.12 -14.35 27.74
C ALA A 53 5.73 -14.57 29.21
N SER A 54 6.43 -15.49 29.89
CA SER A 54 6.20 -15.78 31.31
C SER A 54 6.55 -14.61 32.22
N ALA A 55 7.67 -13.92 31.95
CA ALA A 55 8.09 -12.75 32.73
C ALA A 55 7.15 -11.55 32.52
N VAL A 56 6.69 -11.33 31.28
CA VAL A 56 5.68 -10.31 30.99
C VAL A 56 4.34 -10.66 31.64
N ALA A 57 3.92 -11.92 31.60
CA ALA A 57 2.71 -12.37 32.27
C ALA A 57 2.79 -12.18 33.79
N GLU A 58 3.91 -12.51 34.41
CA GLU A 58 4.16 -12.25 35.83
C GLU A 58 4.08 -10.76 36.17
N PHE A 59 4.78 -9.91 35.42
CA PHE A 59 4.76 -8.46 35.60
C PHE A 59 3.34 -7.86 35.50
N LEU A 60 2.51 -8.38 34.58
CA LEU A 60 1.14 -7.91 34.39
C LEU A 60 0.13 -8.53 35.39
N THR A 61 0.50 -9.59 36.11
CA THR A 61 -0.42 -10.33 36.99
C THR A 61 0.06 -10.47 38.45
N PRO A 62 0.51 -9.39 39.11
CA PRO A 62 0.94 -9.47 40.52
C PRO A 62 -0.23 -9.87 41.45
N PHE A 63 -1.47 -9.51 41.09
CA PHE A 63 -2.66 -9.90 41.85
C PHE A 63 -2.89 -11.43 41.91
N ALA A 64 -2.29 -12.20 41.00
CA ALA A 64 -2.43 -13.66 40.93
C ALA A 64 -1.36 -14.41 41.75
N ASP A 65 -0.44 -13.71 42.43
CA ASP A 65 0.67 -14.32 43.19
C ASP A 65 0.22 -15.34 44.24
N SER A 66 -0.94 -15.08 44.85
CA SER A 66 -1.52 -15.90 45.92
C SER A 66 -2.34 -17.09 45.41
N TRP A 67 -2.55 -17.22 44.10
CA TRP A 67 -3.42 -18.25 43.54
C TRP A 67 -2.72 -19.60 43.48
N SER A 68 -3.42 -20.68 43.85
CA SER A 68 -2.91 -22.06 43.77
C SER A 68 -2.64 -22.53 42.34
N TRP A 69 -3.24 -21.87 41.34
CA TRP A 69 -3.13 -22.17 39.91
C TRP A 69 -2.45 -21.05 39.12
N ARG A 70 -1.62 -20.23 39.78
CA ARG A 70 -0.94 -19.06 39.18
C ARG A 70 -0.11 -19.40 37.94
N GLU A 71 0.59 -20.53 37.93
CA GLU A 71 1.47 -20.92 36.81
C GLU A 71 0.65 -21.23 35.55
N LEU A 72 -0.48 -21.91 35.73
CA LEU A 72 -1.43 -22.19 34.65
C LEU A 72 -2.01 -20.87 34.11
N PHE A 73 -2.43 -19.98 34.99
CA PHE A 73 -2.96 -18.66 34.60
C PHE A 73 -1.93 -17.84 33.83
N ARG A 74 -0.70 -17.71 34.33
CA ARG A 74 0.39 -16.97 33.68
C ARG A 74 0.77 -17.56 32.33
N THR A 75 0.76 -18.89 32.21
CA THR A 75 0.97 -19.56 30.92
C THR A 75 -0.11 -19.17 29.91
N LEU A 76 -1.39 -19.20 30.31
CA LEU A 76 -2.50 -18.78 29.44
C LEU A 76 -2.42 -17.31 29.06
N VAL A 77 -2.05 -16.42 29.99
CA VAL A 77 -1.81 -14.99 29.72
C VAL A 77 -0.65 -14.83 28.73
N GLY A 78 0.45 -15.54 28.91
CA GLY A 78 1.58 -15.53 27.97
C GLY A 78 1.18 -15.96 26.55
N ILE A 79 0.40 -17.04 26.42
CA ILE A 79 -0.16 -17.50 25.14
C ILE A 79 -1.06 -16.43 24.52
N ALA A 80 -1.96 -15.83 25.32
CA ALA A 80 -2.86 -14.78 24.85
C ALA A 80 -2.11 -13.53 24.38
N LEU A 81 -1.07 -13.11 25.11
CA LEU A 81 -0.20 -12.01 24.72
C LEU A 81 0.54 -12.30 23.42
N PHE A 82 1.10 -13.50 23.26
CA PHE A 82 1.78 -13.88 22.04
C PHE A 82 0.82 -13.91 20.84
N MET A 83 -0.36 -14.52 20.99
CA MET A 83 -1.38 -14.56 19.94
C MET A 83 -1.90 -13.15 19.60
N GLY A 84 -2.13 -12.31 20.61
CA GLY A 84 -2.51 -10.91 20.41
C GLY A 84 -1.42 -10.11 19.69
N GLY A 85 -0.16 -10.28 20.10
CA GLY A 85 1.00 -9.70 19.44
C GLY A 85 1.14 -10.15 17.99
N LEU A 86 0.91 -11.44 17.70
CA LEU A 86 0.93 -11.98 16.35
C LEU A 86 -0.18 -11.38 15.47
N VAL A 87 -1.41 -11.30 15.99
CA VAL A 87 -2.52 -10.65 15.27
C VAL A 87 -2.21 -9.18 15.00
N LEU A 88 -1.73 -8.44 16.00
CA LEU A 88 -1.32 -7.04 15.84
C LEU A 88 -0.22 -6.90 14.80
N ALA A 89 0.79 -7.77 14.81
CA ALA A 89 1.87 -7.79 13.83
C ALA A 89 1.30 -7.97 12.41
N VAL A 90 0.44 -8.97 12.19
CA VAL A 90 -0.19 -9.21 10.87
C VAL A 90 -1.01 -8.01 10.40
N LEU A 91 -1.82 -7.42 11.28
CA LEU A 91 -2.68 -6.28 10.95
C LEU A 91 -1.88 -5.01 10.62
N THR A 92 -0.76 -4.80 11.31
CA THR A 92 0.04 -3.56 11.17
C THR A 92 1.23 -3.70 10.22
N PHE A 93 1.60 -4.92 9.80
CA PHE A 93 2.72 -5.21 8.93
C PHE A 93 2.69 -4.43 7.61
N ALA A 94 1.55 -4.43 6.92
CA ALA A 94 1.41 -3.74 5.64
C ALA A 94 1.56 -2.22 5.81
N ALA A 95 0.97 -1.65 6.87
CA ALA A 95 1.06 -0.23 7.17
C ALA A 95 2.52 0.17 7.48
N LEU A 96 3.23 -0.61 8.31
CA LEU A 96 4.63 -0.36 8.61
C LEU A 96 5.52 -0.48 7.37
N THR A 97 5.27 -1.49 6.54
CA THR A 97 6.01 -1.71 5.28
C THR A 97 5.86 -0.52 4.33
N LEU A 98 4.64 0.03 4.20
CA LEU A 98 4.39 1.22 3.38
C LEU A 98 5.07 2.46 3.97
N ALA A 99 4.99 2.66 5.29
CA ALA A 99 5.62 3.78 5.97
C ALA A 99 7.15 3.80 5.82
N ILE A 100 7.79 2.63 5.87
CA ILE A 100 9.23 2.49 5.61
C ILE A 100 9.54 2.61 4.10
N GLY A 101 8.56 2.26 3.26
CA GLY A 101 8.75 2.03 1.83
C GLY A 101 8.82 3.28 0.97
N GLU A 102 8.26 4.42 1.41
CA GLU A 102 8.26 5.68 0.65
C GLU A 102 9.60 5.99 -0.06
N PRO A 103 10.74 6.11 0.64
CA PRO A 103 12.02 6.44 -0.02
C PRO A 103 12.53 5.35 -0.98
N PHE A 104 12.14 4.09 -0.78
CA PHE A 104 12.52 2.99 -1.68
C PHE A 104 11.67 3.01 -2.95
N TYR A 105 10.37 3.23 -2.82
CA TYR A 105 9.44 3.30 -3.93
C TYR A 105 9.66 4.56 -4.78
N GLU A 106 10.04 5.69 -4.19
CA GLU A 106 10.46 6.89 -4.93
C GLU A 106 11.67 6.62 -5.82
N LYS A 107 12.75 6.03 -5.28
CA LYS A 107 13.94 5.69 -6.05
C LYS A 107 13.68 4.65 -7.13
N LEU A 108 12.83 3.66 -6.83
CA LEU A 108 12.39 2.66 -7.79
C LEU A 108 11.59 3.28 -8.94
N SER A 109 10.64 4.16 -8.62
CA SER A 109 9.89 4.95 -9.60
C SER A 109 10.83 5.80 -10.45
N ALA A 110 11.87 6.39 -9.85
CA ALA A 110 12.87 7.19 -10.55
C ALA A 110 13.69 6.40 -11.57
N ALA A 111 14.04 5.17 -11.24
CA ALA A 111 14.71 4.29 -12.19
C ALA A 111 13.81 3.86 -13.36
N ALA A 112 12.50 3.77 -13.14
CA ALA A 112 11.53 3.38 -14.17
C ALA A 112 11.07 4.55 -15.06
N ASP A 113 10.96 5.76 -14.51
CA ASP A 113 10.67 7.03 -15.21
C ASP A 113 11.88 7.98 -15.08
N VAL A 114 12.89 7.79 -15.93
CA VAL A 114 14.10 8.63 -15.94
C VAL A 114 13.78 10.00 -16.53
N LEU A 115 14.14 11.07 -15.80
CA LEU A 115 13.96 12.46 -16.21
C LEU A 115 15.33 13.14 -16.34
N GLU A 116 15.47 14.09 -17.26
CA GLU A 116 16.72 14.84 -17.48
C GLU A 116 16.99 15.89 -16.39
N SER A 117 15.93 16.43 -15.77
CA SER A 117 16.01 17.34 -14.64
C SER A 117 14.92 17.05 -13.62
N GLU A 118 15.29 17.11 -12.34
CA GLU A 118 14.37 17.02 -11.21
C GLU A 118 14.44 18.32 -10.42
N GLU A 119 13.29 18.96 -10.19
CA GLU A 119 13.23 20.07 -9.24
C GLU A 119 13.22 19.50 -7.82
N GLU A 120 14.38 19.46 -7.15
CA GLU A 120 14.45 19.15 -5.72
C GLU A 120 13.78 20.27 -4.92
N GLN A 121 12.61 19.99 -4.34
CA GLN A 121 11.96 20.90 -3.41
C GLN A 121 12.32 20.56 -1.96
N PRO A 122 12.67 21.55 -1.12
CA PRO A 122 12.98 21.29 0.28
C PRO A 122 11.81 20.72 1.07
N TRP A 123 12.07 19.69 1.88
CA TRP A 123 11.08 18.91 2.64
C TRP A 123 10.20 19.75 3.59
N TRP A 124 10.70 20.87 4.13
CA TRP A 124 9.93 21.77 5.00
C TRP A 124 8.88 22.59 4.25
N ARG A 125 9.06 22.82 2.95
CA ARG A 125 8.06 23.50 2.10
C ARG A 125 6.97 22.54 1.62
N THR A 126 7.26 21.24 1.56
CA THR A 126 6.30 20.21 1.13
C THR A 126 5.47 19.65 2.28
N LEU A 127 5.97 19.67 3.52
CA LEU A 127 5.29 19.14 4.72
C LEU A 127 3.82 19.60 4.90
N PRO A 128 3.50 20.91 4.93
CA PRO A 128 2.12 21.37 5.10
C PRO A 128 1.21 20.94 3.94
N ARG A 129 1.79 20.85 2.75
CA ARG A 129 1.12 20.40 1.54
C ARG A 129 0.84 18.89 1.58
N SER A 130 1.80 18.07 1.99
CA SER A 130 1.63 16.62 2.17
C SER A 130 0.59 16.28 3.23
N ILE A 131 0.56 17.01 4.36
CA ILE A 131 -0.48 16.81 5.39
C ILE A 131 -1.87 17.12 4.82
N ARG A 132 -2.02 18.27 4.15
CA ARG A 132 -3.29 18.62 3.49
C ARG A 132 -3.68 17.59 2.43
N ASP A 133 -2.72 17.15 1.63
CA ASP A 133 -2.95 16.19 0.55
C ASP A 133 -3.34 14.81 1.09
N SER A 134 -2.77 14.39 2.22
CA SER A 134 -3.15 13.17 2.95
C SER A 134 -4.55 13.28 3.53
N LEU A 135 -4.90 14.40 4.19
CA LEU A 135 -6.23 14.63 4.75
C LEU A 135 -7.32 14.65 3.67
N VAL A 136 -7.06 15.31 2.54
CA VAL A 136 -8.04 15.35 1.44
C VAL A 136 -8.15 13.96 0.79
N THR A 137 -7.07 13.20 0.71
CA THR A 137 -7.12 11.82 0.20
C THR A 137 -7.91 10.91 1.13
N LEU A 138 -7.66 11.00 2.45
CA LEU A 138 -8.43 10.30 3.47
C LEU A 138 -9.92 10.66 3.38
N PHE A 139 -10.25 11.95 3.25
CA PHE A 139 -11.63 12.41 3.08
C PHE A 139 -12.29 11.75 1.86
N PHE A 140 -11.63 11.76 0.70
CA PHE A 140 -12.18 11.13 -0.51
C PHE A 140 -12.34 9.62 -0.35
N VAL A 141 -11.34 8.93 0.22
CA VAL A 141 -11.43 7.49 0.50
C VAL A 141 -12.62 7.20 1.40
N LEU A 142 -12.81 7.95 2.49
CA LEU A 142 -13.94 7.78 3.40
C LEU A 142 -15.28 8.09 2.73
N MET A 143 -15.33 9.15 1.92
CA MET A 143 -16.51 9.58 1.19
C MET A 143 -17.03 8.52 0.22
N PHE A 144 -16.15 7.69 -0.37
CA PHE A 144 -16.57 6.56 -1.20
C PHE A 144 -16.74 5.25 -0.42
N THR A 145 -15.90 5.00 0.58
CA THR A 145 -15.91 3.75 1.35
C THR A 145 -17.14 3.64 2.25
N ILE A 146 -17.54 4.73 2.91
CA ILE A 146 -18.71 4.72 3.82
C ILE A 146 -20.00 4.35 3.06
N PRO A 147 -20.36 5.00 1.94
CA PRO A 147 -21.55 4.61 1.18
C PRO A 147 -21.48 3.17 0.65
N LEU A 148 -20.31 2.74 0.14
CA LEU A 148 -20.13 1.37 -0.34
C LEU A 148 -20.29 0.34 0.77
N PHE A 149 -19.80 0.65 1.98
CA PHE A 149 -19.99 -0.21 3.15
C PHE A 149 -21.47 -0.41 3.47
N PHE A 150 -22.25 0.66 3.55
CA PHE A 150 -23.70 0.56 3.78
C PHE A 150 -24.43 -0.15 2.63
N LEU A 151 -24.04 0.12 1.39
CA LEU A 151 -24.62 -0.55 0.22
C LEU A 151 -24.30 -2.06 0.21
N GLY A 152 -23.21 -2.47 0.85
CA GLY A 152 -22.82 -3.87 1.03
C GLY A 152 -23.84 -4.71 1.82
N PHE A 153 -24.67 -4.07 2.64
CA PHE A 153 -25.74 -4.76 3.40
C PHE A 153 -27.02 -4.97 2.60
N VAL A 154 -27.15 -4.37 1.41
CA VAL A 154 -28.33 -4.57 0.56
C VAL A 154 -28.28 -5.98 -0.04
N PRO A 155 -29.29 -6.85 0.21
CA PRO A 155 -29.31 -8.19 -0.37
C PRO A 155 -29.20 -8.16 -1.89
N VAL A 156 -28.51 -9.14 -2.47
CA VAL A 156 -28.21 -9.25 -3.91
C VAL A 156 -27.27 -8.15 -4.43
N VAL A 157 -27.61 -6.87 -4.31
CA VAL A 157 -26.81 -5.73 -4.81
C VAL A 157 -25.47 -5.61 -4.08
N GLY A 158 -25.49 -5.74 -2.75
CA GLY A 158 -24.31 -5.64 -1.88
C GLY A 158 -23.26 -6.72 -2.12
N GLN A 159 -23.66 -7.90 -2.60
CA GLN A 159 -22.72 -8.98 -2.91
C GLN A 159 -22.29 -9.01 -4.38
N THR A 160 -22.97 -8.28 -5.26
CA THR A 160 -22.71 -8.32 -6.72
C THR A 160 -22.10 -7.02 -7.24
N VAL A 161 -22.76 -5.89 -6.99
CA VAL A 161 -22.37 -4.57 -7.55
C VAL A 161 -21.32 -3.89 -6.68
N VAL A 162 -21.47 -3.97 -5.36
CA VAL A 162 -20.57 -3.28 -4.41
C VAL A 162 -19.11 -3.76 -4.53
N PRO A 163 -18.79 -5.06 -4.67
CA PRO A 163 -17.41 -5.50 -4.86
C PRO A 163 -16.79 -4.94 -6.15
N VAL A 164 -17.58 -4.85 -7.23
CA VAL A 164 -17.14 -4.29 -8.51
C VAL A 164 -16.86 -2.79 -8.38
N LEU A 165 -17.79 -2.04 -7.79
CA LEU A 165 -17.59 -0.62 -7.52
C LEU A 165 -16.43 -0.36 -6.56
N GLY A 166 -16.28 -1.21 -5.54
CA GLY A 166 -15.16 -1.20 -4.62
C GLY A 166 -13.83 -1.37 -5.36
N ALA A 167 -13.72 -2.39 -6.21
CA ALA A 167 -12.52 -2.60 -7.03
C ALA A 167 -12.21 -1.42 -7.96
N LEU A 168 -13.22 -0.81 -8.57
CA LEU A 168 -13.04 0.37 -9.42
C LEU A 168 -12.55 1.60 -8.63
N VAL A 169 -13.17 1.86 -7.47
CA VAL A 169 -12.80 2.99 -6.60
C VAL A 169 -11.42 2.78 -6.00
N SER A 170 -11.19 1.64 -5.32
CA SER A 170 -9.92 1.29 -4.71
C SER A 170 -8.81 1.23 -5.75
N GLY A 171 -9.07 0.62 -6.91
CA GLY A 171 -8.14 0.60 -8.03
C GLY A 171 -7.78 2.00 -8.51
N PHE A 172 -8.76 2.89 -8.71
CA PHE A 172 -8.48 4.27 -9.14
C PHE A 172 -7.61 5.02 -8.12
N PHE A 173 -7.91 4.91 -6.82
CA PHE A 173 -7.10 5.57 -5.78
C PHE A 173 -5.70 4.95 -5.67
N LEU A 174 -5.56 3.65 -5.86
CA LEU A 174 -4.26 2.99 -5.92
C LEU A 174 -3.42 3.50 -7.10
N THR A 175 -4.04 3.74 -8.26
CA THR A 175 -3.36 4.42 -9.37
C THR A 175 -2.95 5.83 -9.00
N VAL A 176 -3.81 6.61 -8.34
CA VAL A 176 -3.48 7.98 -7.88
C VAL A 176 -2.26 7.96 -6.97
N GLU A 177 -2.21 7.04 -6.02
CA GLU A 177 -1.12 6.88 -5.06
C GLU A 177 0.19 6.48 -5.76
N LEU A 178 0.18 5.40 -6.54
CA LEU A 178 1.39 4.90 -7.19
C LEU A 178 1.96 5.85 -8.26
N THR A 179 1.10 6.53 -9.01
CA THR A 179 1.55 7.50 -10.04
C THR A 179 2.03 8.81 -9.43
N THR A 180 1.68 9.11 -8.17
CA THR A 180 2.16 10.31 -7.47
C THR A 180 3.68 10.33 -7.38
N LEU A 181 4.32 9.19 -7.12
CA LEU A 181 5.78 9.05 -7.05
C LEU A 181 6.50 9.55 -8.32
N ALA A 182 5.90 9.37 -9.50
CA ALA A 182 6.47 9.84 -10.77
C ALA A 182 6.01 11.25 -11.15
N LEU A 183 4.76 11.61 -10.86
CA LEU A 183 4.21 12.91 -11.22
C LEU A 183 4.70 14.04 -10.31
N GLU A 184 5.06 13.77 -9.05
CA GLU A 184 5.68 14.75 -8.15
C GLU A 184 7.07 15.16 -8.59
N ARG A 185 7.85 14.21 -9.12
CA ARG A 185 9.17 14.48 -9.73
C ARG A 185 9.10 15.41 -10.94
N ARG A 186 7.92 15.57 -11.54
CA ARG A 186 7.61 16.52 -12.62
C ARG A 186 7.03 17.85 -12.12
N GLY A 187 7.07 18.10 -10.81
CA GLY A 187 6.56 19.34 -10.18
C GLY A 187 5.03 19.48 -10.18
N LEU A 188 4.27 18.45 -10.58
CA LEU A 188 2.83 18.58 -10.76
C LEU A 188 2.11 18.69 -9.42
N ALA A 189 1.22 19.67 -9.33
CA ALA A 189 0.37 19.83 -8.16
C ALA A 189 -0.69 18.72 -8.08
N ARG A 190 -1.12 18.35 -6.86
CA ARG A 190 -2.19 17.34 -6.64
C ARG A 190 -3.42 17.56 -7.52
N LYS A 191 -3.88 18.81 -7.66
CA LYS A 191 -5.01 19.15 -8.55
C LYS A 191 -4.74 18.79 -10.01
N GLN A 192 -3.53 19.05 -10.50
CA GLN A 192 -3.11 18.73 -11.88
C GLN A 192 -2.97 17.22 -12.06
N ARG A 193 -2.33 16.51 -11.12
CA ARG A 193 -2.22 15.04 -11.12
C ARG A 193 -3.60 14.38 -11.21
N PHE A 194 -4.53 14.82 -10.39
CA PHE A 194 -5.88 14.29 -10.36
C PHE A 194 -6.67 14.63 -11.63
N ALA A 195 -6.47 15.82 -12.21
CA ALA A 195 -7.06 16.20 -13.49
C ALA A 195 -6.55 15.31 -14.64
N LEU A 196 -5.24 15.02 -14.67
CA LEU A 196 -4.62 14.11 -15.66
C LEU A 196 -5.20 12.70 -15.59
N LEU A 197 -5.32 12.14 -14.39
CA LEU A 197 -5.92 10.82 -14.17
C LEU A 197 -7.40 10.81 -14.52
N ARG A 198 -8.13 11.92 -14.27
CA ARG A 198 -9.52 12.07 -14.70
C ARG A 198 -9.69 12.21 -16.21
N ALA A 199 -8.73 12.79 -16.91
CA ALA A 199 -8.73 12.84 -18.36
C ALA A 199 -8.44 11.45 -18.97
N ASN A 200 -7.67 10.61 -18.26
CA ASN A 200 -7.26 9.27 -18.67
C ASN A 200 -7.90 8.15 -17.83
N LYS A 201 -9.17 8.33 -17.41
CA LYS A 201 -9.86 7.45 -16.45
C LYS A 201 -9.81 5.97 -16.82
N ALA A 202 -10.02 5.65 -18.10
CA ALA A 202 -10.06 4.26 -18.54
C ALA A 202 -8.71 3.56 -18.29
N SER A 203 -7.59 4.16 -18.69
CA SER A 203 -6.24 3.63 -18.42
C SER A 203 -5.94 3.59 -16.93
N ALA A 204 -6.33 4.63 -16.18
CA ALA A 204 -6.10 4.68 -14.74
C ALA A 204 -6.86 3.58 -13.99
N LEU A 205 -8.12 3.32 -14.37
CA LEU A 205 -8.93 2.23 -13.83
C LEU A 205 -8.37 0.86 -14.24
N GLY A 206 -7.97 0.69 -15.50
CA GLY A 206 -7.41 -0.58 -15.99
C GLY A 206 -6.16 -0.98 -15.23
N PHE A 207 -5.21 -0.05 -15.08
CA PHE A 207 -4.02 -0.25 -14.26
C PHE A 207 -4.39 -0.55 -12.80
N GLY A 208 -5.18 0.32 -12.20
CA GLY A 208 -5.51 0.27 -10.77
C GLY A 208 -6.29 -0.96 -10.34
N VAL A 209 -7.28 -1.38 -11.14
CA VAL A 209 -8.06 -2.60 -10.88
C VAL A 209 -7.16 -3.83 -10.96
N ALA A 210 -6.24 -3.90 -11.92
CA ALA A 210 -5.30 -5.01 -12.03
C ALA A 210 -4.39 -5.10 -10.80
N VAL A 211 -3.84 -3.96 -10.35
CA VAL A 211 -3.03 -3.91 -9.12
C VAL A 211 -3.87 -4.29 -7.91
N PHE A 212 -5.05 -3.70 -7.75
CA PHE A 212 -5.95 -3.94 -6.61
C PHE A 212 -6.31 -5.42 -6.48
N LEU A 213 -6.74 -6.06 -7.57
CA LEU A 213 -7.08 -7.48 -7.58
C LEU A 213 -5.89 -8.37 -7.22
N LEU A 214 -4.68 -8.02 -7.66
CA LEU A 214 -3.49 -8.77 -7.27
C LEU A 214 -3.14 -8.57 -5.80
N PHE A 215 -3.37 -7.37 -5.26
CA PHE A 215 -3.10 -7.03 -3.87
C PHE A 215 -4.11 -7.62 -2.89
N LEU A 216 -5.26 -8.12 -3.37
CA LEU A 216 -6.18 -8.92 -2.55
C LEU A 216 -5.56 -10.23 -2.08
N VAL A 217 -4.55 -10.76 -2.79
CA VAL A 217 -3.84 -11.97 -2.37
C VAL A 217 -2.73 -11.58 -1.39
N PRO A 218 -2.81 -12.02 -0.11
CA PRO A 218 -1.77 -11.75 0.87
C PRO A 218 -0.41 -12.27 0.38
N PHE A 219 0.68 -11.64 0.83
CA PHE A 219 2.07 -11.87 0.39
C PHE A 219 2.37 -11.52 -1.08
N VAL A 220 1.45 -11.81 -2.00
CA VAL A 220 1.59 -11.40 -3.42
C VAL A 220 1.64 -9.88 -3.51
N ALA A 221 0.85 -9.16 -2.71
CA ALA A 221 0.91 -7.69 -2.62
C ALA A 221 2.34 -7.18 -2.37
N VAL A 222 3.08 -7.80 -1.45
CA VAL A 222 4.45 -7.42 -1.10
C VAL A 222 5.39 -7.64 -2.29
N ILE A 223 5.29 -8.80 -2.93
CA ILE A 223 6.16 -9.19 -4.05
C ILE A 223 5.85 -8.37 -5.30
N ALA A 224 4.58 -8.02 -5.50
CA ALA A 224 4.07 -7.28 -6.63
C ALA A 224 4.22 -5.75 -6.49
N MET A 225 4.39 -5.22 -5.28
CA MET A 225 4.51 -3.78 -5.05
C MET A 225 5.60 -3.11 -5.89
N PRO A 226 6.83 -3.66 -6.00
CA PRO A 226 7.85 -3.07 -6.87
C PRO A 226 7.43 -3.03 -8.35
N ALA A 227 6.74 -4.07 -8.82
CA ALA A 227 6.21 -4.12 -10.19
C ALA A 227 5.07 -3.11 -10.41
N ALA A 228 4.22 -2.91 -9.40
CA ALA A 228 3.17 -1.90 -9.44
C ALA A 228 3.75 -0.47 -9.49
N VAL A 229 4.77 -0.18 -8.67
CA VAL A 229 5.47 1.12 -8.69
C VAL A 229 6.13 1.37 -10.05
N ALA A 230 6.88 0.39 -10.58
CA ALA A 230 7.49 0.50 -11.90
C ALA A 230 6.43 0.66 -13.02
N GLY A 231 5.33 -0.10 -12.96
CA GLY A 231 4.23 -0.01 -13.92
C GLY A 231 3.54 1.35 -13.90
N ALA A 232 3.36 1.94 -12.71
CA ALA A 232 2.80 3.28 -12.56
C ALA A 232 3.73 4.35 -13.16
N ALA A 233 5.04 4.23 -12.92
CA ALA A 233 6.05 5.10 -13.53
C ALA A 233 6.04 4.99 -15.07
N LEU A 234 5.93 3.78 -15.63
CA LEU A 234 5.82 3.55 -17.07
C LEU A 234 4.51 4.11 -17.67
N LEU A 235 3.40 3.99 -16.94
CA LEU A 235 2.11 4.59 -17.31
C LEU A 235 2.22 6.13 -17.37
N VAL A 236 2.89 6.73 -16.39
CA VAL A 236 3.13 8.18 -16.36
C VAL A 236 3.97 8.59 -17.57
N ARG A 237 5.15 7.97 -17.73
CA ARG A 237 6.10 8.25 -18.80
C ARG A 237 5.53 8.15 -20.20
N SER A 238 4.70 7.13 -20.44
CA SER A 238 4.30 6.77 -21.80
C SER A 238 2.93 7.30 -22.20
N ARG A 239 2.09 7.70 -21.22
CA ARG A 239 0.69 8.06 -21.47
C ARG A 239 0.21 9.32 -20.77
N LEU A 240 0.48 9.47 -19.47
CA LEU A 240 -0.13 10.57 -18.71
C LEU A 240 0.63 11.89 -18.87
N ALA A 241 1.96 11.81 -18.92
CA ALA A 241 2.83 12.95 -19.14
C ALA A 241 4.05 12.48 -19.95
N PRO A 242 3.96 12.33 -21.27
CA PRO A 242 5.15 12.07 -22.08
C PRO A 242 6.12 13.26 -21.99
N VAL A 243 7.41 12.99 -21.81
CA VAL A 243 8.45 14.01 -22.06
C VAL A 243 8.55 14.15 -23.59
N PRO A 244 8.57 15.38 -24.14
CA PRO A 244 8.68 15.60 -25.59
C PRO A 244 9.97 15.05 -26.19
#